data_AF-A0A7T4QSI6-F1
#
_entry.id   AF-A0A7T4QSI6-F1
#
_cell.length_a   1.000
_cell.length_b   1.000
_cell.length_c   1.000
_cell.angle_alpha   90.00
_cell.angle_beta   90.00
_cell.angle_gamma   90.00
#
_symmetry.space_group_name_H-M   'P 1'
#
loop_
_entity.id
_entity.type
_entity.pdbx_description
1 polymer ?
#
loop_
_entity_poly.entity_id
_entity_poly.type
_entity_poly.pdbx_seq_one_letter_code
_entity_poly.pdbx_strand_id
1 'polypeptide(L)'
;MKRLFYMALAFAMLTSCNSKTDKKSSDQSVSGAMVENEIHPELYGNWVGDFTVDEKVSEEILEKQGEFPAEFDYSPKINLTIKRITADTVIAQNVVKGNLRPLVGKIEENGNLITFILDEPGDKKSDGRFEFKLNEDTLEGAWTAFDQSVNVKKRNFKLIKKQFVYNANLMLPNDENSEPLIDWYASKKETKTMADGDSTYTFINDLYRAASPVVYTLNASKTKLTEADLKNLKKLDLEIIRNTIFARHGYAFTRINVRQFFDPVDWYVPVSNDVTKELTQLERDNIALLTRFEKFATDNYDHFGR
;
A
#
# COMPACT_ATOMS: atom_id res chain seq x y z
N MET A 1 -65.03 -3.18 -32.21
CA MET A 1 -63.65 -3.35 -31.71
C MET A 1 -62.69 -2.69 -32.68
N LYS A 2 -61.83 -1.80 -32.14
CA LYS A 2 -60.61 -1.17 -32.69
C LYS A 2 -60.62 -0.53 -34.10
N ARG A 3 -60.29 0.75 -34.08
CA ARG A 3 -60.12 1.73 -35.17
C ARG A 3 -58.73 1.66 -35.81
N LEU A 4 -58.58 2.36 -36.95
CA LEU A 4 -57.45 3.19 -37.46
C LEU A 4 -57.16 2.88 -38.95
N PHE A 5 -57.70 3.60 -39.93
CA PHE A 5 -57.41 4.96 -40.47
C PHE A 5 -56.05 5.14 -41.20
N TYR A 6 -56.17 5.15 -42.54
CA TYR A 6 -55.38 5.63 -43.69
C TYR A 6 -54.29 6.72 -43.45
N MET A 7 -53.09 6.57 -44.07
CA MET A 7 -52.58 7.22 -45.33
C MET A 7 -52.15 8.69 -45.11
N ALA A 8 -51.13 9.33 -45.70
CA ALA A 8 -50.31 9.13 -46.89
C ALA A 8 -49.03 9.99 -46.81
N LEU A 9 -48.08 9.69 -47.69
CA LEU A 9 -46.89 10.47 -48.08
C LEU A 9 -47.22 11.88 -48.60
N ALA A 10 -46.33 12.85 -48.38
CA ALA A 10 -46.14 13.99 -49.29
C ALA A 10 -44.70 14.54 -49.23
N PHE A 11 -44.07 14.58 -50.39
CA PHE A 11 -42.78 15.22 -50.69
C PHE A 11 -43.07 16.49 -51.48
N ALA A 12 -42.42 17.62 -51.17
CA ALA A 12 -42.41 18.80 -52.04
C ALA A 12 -41.11 19.59 -51.84
N MET A 13 -40.38 19.81 -52.95
CA MET A 13 -39.31 20.79 -53.08
C MET A 13 -39.88 22.17 -53.44
N LEU A 14 -39.21 23.27 -53.06
CA LEU A 14 -38.51 24.22 -53.96
C LEU A 14 -38.20 25.60 -53.29
N THR A 15 -36.93 26.02 -53.45
CA THR A 15 -36.36 27.37 -53.73
C THR A 15 -36.64 28.62 -52.84
N SER A 16 -35.57 29.29 -52.39
CA SER A 16 -35.06 30.60 -52.93
C SER A 16 -34.29 31.42 -51.88
N CYS A 17 -33.25 32.14 -52.32
CA CYS A 17 -32.37 32.99 -51.52
C CYS A 17 -32.85 34.46 -51.41
N ASN A 18 -32.40 35.09 -50.30
CA ASN A 18 -31.98 36.50 -50.14
C ASN A 18 -32.97 37.53 -49.54
N SER A 19 -32.75 37.92 -48.27
CA SER A 19 -32.45 39.32 -47.85
C SER A 19 -32.26 39.44 -46.32
N LYS A 20 -31.25 40.20 -45.91
CA LYS A 20 -30.75 40.49 -44.55
C LYS A 20 -31.83 40.97 -43.56
N THR A 21 -31.79 40.53 -42.30
CA THR A 21 -31.51 41.37 -41.09
C THR A 21 -31.30 40.49 -39.85
N ASP A 22 -30.45 40.96 -38.93
CA ASP A 22 -29.84 40.30 -37.77
C ASP A 22 -30.76 39.62 -36.74
N LYS A 23 -30.28 38.48 -36.20
CA LYS A 23 -30.39 38.16 -34.76
C LYS A 23 -29.37 37.07 -34.35
N LYS A 24 -28.55 37.43 -33.36
CA LYS A 24 -27.58 36.61 -32.62
C LYS A 24 -28.19 35.31 -32.08
N SER A 25 -27.48 34.18 -32.20
CA SER A 25 -27.27 33.23 -31.09
C SER A 25 -26.09 32.28 -31.36
N SER A 26 -25.03 32.52 -30.59
CA SER A 26 -23.98 31.62 -30.11
C SER A 26 -23.65 30.33 -30.88
N ASP A 27 -22.44 30.34 -31.45
CA ASP A 27 -21.60 29.18 -31.67
C ASP A 27 -21.59 28.25 -30.45
N GLN A 28 -21.90 26.97 -30.67
CA GLN A 28 -21.46 25.91 -29.78
C GLN A 28 -19.99 25.61 -30.10
N SER A 29 -19.11 26.20 -29.32
CA SER A 29 -17.70 25.80 -29.25
C SER A 29 -17.63 24.34 -28.83
N VAL A 30 -17.14 23.49 -29.73
CA VAL A 30 -16.59 22.18 -29.37
C VAL A 30 -15.46 22.45 -28.39
N SER A 31 -15.66 22.14 -27.11
CA SER A 31 -14.59 22.15 -26.11
C SER A 31 -13.64 21.00 -26.45
N GLY A 32 -12.66 21.27 -27.32
CA GLY A 32 -11.47 20.45 -27.37
C GLY A 32 -10.87 20.45 -25.97
N ALA A 33 -10.78 19.29 -25.34
CA ALA A 33 -9.98 19.13 -24.14
C ALA A 33 -8.58 19.61 -24.49
N MET A 34 -8.18 20.78 -23.98
CA MET A 34 -6.79 21.22 -24.06
C MET A 34 -5.98 20.11 -23.39
N VAL A 35 -5.12 19.45 -24.16
CA VAL A 35 -4.11 18.56 -23.60
C VAL A 35 -3.20 19.47 -22.78
N GLU A 36 -3.40 19.51 -21.47
CA GLU A 36 -2.53 20.25 -20.57
C GLU A 36 -1.10 19.75 -20.77
N ASN A 37 -0.16 20.68 -20.91
CA ASN A 37 1.24 20.34 -21.10
C ASN A 37 1.79 19.68 -19.82
N GLU A 38 2.21 18.42 -19.94
CA GLU A 38 2.85 17.70 -18.84
C GLU A 38 4.26 18.22 -18.60
N ILE A 39 4.59 18.45 -17.33
CA ILE A 39 5.90 18.88 -16.86
C ILE A 39 6.47 17.82 -15.92
N HIS A 40 7.79 17.86 -15.73
CA HIS A 40 8.51 16.95 -14.84
C HIS A 40 8.20 15.44 -14.98
N PRO A 41 8.14 14.87 -16.22
CA PRO A 41 7.90 13.43 -16.40
C PRO A 41 8.97 12.55 -15.74
N GLU A 42 10.17 13.08 -15.53
CA GLU A 42 11.24 12.43 -14.79
C GLU A 42 10.91 12.19 -13.31
N LEU A 43 9.88 12.83 -12.75
CA LEU A 43 9.42 12.60 -11.37
C LEU A 43 8.34 11.50 -11.27
N TYR A 44 7.83 11.02 -12.41
CA TYR A 44 6.76 10.03 -12.42
C TYR A 44 7.26 8.67 -11.92
N GLY A 45 6.35 7.89 -11.35
CA GLY A 45 6.61 6.56 -10.81
C GLY A 45 6.57 6.52 -9.28
N ASN A 46 7.12 5.43 -8.73
CA ASN A 46 7.02 5.09 -7.32
C ASN A 46 8.17 5.70 -6.52
N TRP A 47 7.80 6.28 -5.37
CA TRP A 47 8.71 6.83 -4.39
C TRP A 47 8.42 6.12 -3.07
N VAL A 48 9.41 5.39 -2.57
CA VAL A 48 9.21 4.41 -1.50
C VAL A 48 10.15 4.70 -0.35
N GLY A 49 9.62 4.56 0.86
CA GLY A 49 10.38 4.75 2.08
C GLY A 49 9.48 4.56 3.28
N ASP A 50 9.94 5.09 4.41
CA ASP A 50 9.26 4.95 5.68
C ASP A 50 8.38 6.17 5.96
N PHE A 51 7.26 5.92 6.64
CA PHE A 51 6.25 6.91 6.97
C PHE A 51 6.12 7.05 8.49
N THR A 52 7.11 7.69 9.09
CA THR A 52 7.37 7.66 10.52
C THR A 52 6.50 8.66 11.29
N VAL A 53 5.97 8.27 12.45
CA VAL A 53 5.26 9.20 13.36
C VAL A 53 6.21 10.33 13.77
N ASP A 54 5.72 11.57 13.72
CA ASP A 54 6.48 12.72 14.19
C ASP A 54 6.83 12.57 15.69
N GLU A 55 8.06 12.89 16.07
CA GLU A 55 8.58 12.67 17.42
C GLU A 55 7.68 13.29 18.50
N LYS A 56 7.25 14.54 18.30
CA LYS A 56 6.35 15.23 19.24
C LYS A 56 4.99 14.55 19.34
N VAL A 57 4.47 14.05 18.23
CA VAL A 57 3.20 13.29 18.23
C VAL A 57 3.37 11.99 19.02
N SER A 58 4.52 11.32 18.90
CA SER A 58 4.78 10.10 19.65
C SER A 58 4.96 10.35 21.16
N GLU A 59 5.64 11.43 21.54
CA GLU A 59 5.76 11.89 22.93
C GLU A 59 4.38 12.21 23.52
N GLU A 60 3.55 12.98 22.81
CA GLU A 60 2.20 13.30 23.25
C GLU A 60 1.31 12.06 23.46
N ILE A 61 1.46 11.03 22.63
CA ILE A 61 0.72 9.77 22.78
C ILE A 61 1.15 9.07 24.08
N LEU A 62 2.46 8.96 24.31
CA LEU A 62 3.01 8.33 25.51
C LEU A 62 2.65 9.09 26.78
N GLU A 63 2.71 10.42 26.77
CA GLU A 63 2.31 11.25 27.91
C GLU A 63 0.83 11.09 28.27
N LYS A 64 -0.05 10.97 27.26
CA LYS A 64 -1.49 10.85 27.48
C LYS A 64 -1.93 9.44 27.86
N GLN A 65 -1.27 8.41 27.34
CA GLN A 65 -1.73 7.02 27.44
C GLN A 65 -0.83 6.13 28.30
N GLY A 66 0.38 6.57 28.64
CA GLY A 66 1.39 5.79 29.37
C GLY A 66 2.09 4.71 28.53
N GLU A 67 1.47 4.28 27.44
CA GLU A 67 1.99 3.31 26.48
C GLU A 67 1.47 3.62 25.07
N PHE A 68 2.12 3.06 24.05
CA PHE A 68 1.60 3.14 22.70
C PHE A 68 0.34 2.24 22.55
N PRO A 69 -0.65 2.65 21.74
CA PRO A 69 -1.80 1.80 21.45
C PRO A 69 -1.40 0.40 20.95
N ALA A 70 -2.26 -0.59 21.19
CA ALA A 70 -2.10 -1.90 20.55
C ALA A 70 -2.05 -1.75 19.02
N GLU A 71 -1.16 -2.50 18.36
CA GLU A 71 -0.92 -2.43 16.91
C GLU A 71 -0.46 -1.04 16.41
N PHE A 72 0.09 -0.21 17.30
CA PHE A 72 0.67 1.06 16.92
C PHE A 72 1.83 0.85 15.96
N ASP A 73 1.68 1.45 14.79
CA ASP A 73 2.64 1.33 13.71
C ASP A 73 3.41 2.64 13.58
N TYR A 74 4.58 2.64 14.21
CA TYR A 74 5.43 3.83 14.30
C TYR A 74 5.95 4.24 12.93
N SER A 75 6.31 3.28 12.08
CA SER A 75 6.98 3.58 10.80
C SER A 75 6.59 2.57 9.71
N PRO A 76 5.31 2.54 9.28
CA PRO A 76 4.91 1.72 8.15
C PRO A 76 5.64 2.16 6.87
N LYS A 77 5.84 1.23 5.94
CA LYS A 77 6.26 1.59 4.59
C LYS A 77 5.16 2.35 3.86
N ILE A 78 5.55 3.37 3.10
CA ILE A 78 4.70 4.10 2.14
C ILE A 78 5.26 3.95 0.73
N ASN A 79 4.37 3.85 -0.24
CA ASN A 79 4.68 4.13 -1.65
C ASN A 79 3.83 5.31 -2.12
N LEU A 80 4.48 6.39 -2.56
CA LEU A 80 3.87 7.53 -3.23
C LEU A 80 4.11 7.39 -4.74
N THR A 81 3.05 7.21 -5.53
CA THR A 81 3.16 7.18 -7.00
C THR A 81 2.72 8.51 -7.59
N ILE A 82 3.65 9.25 -8.19
CA ILE A 82 3.33 10.43 -9.01
C ILE A 82 2.95 9.94 -10.40
N LYS A 83 1.75 10.32 -10.87
CA LYS A 83 1.21 9.84 -12.16
C LYS A 83 1.27 10.90 -13.25
N ARG A 84 0.99 12.15 -12.89
CA ARG A 84 0.95 13.28 -13.82
C ARG A 84 1.20 14.57 -13.07
N ILE A 85 1.97 15.46 -13.69
CA ILE A 85 2.22 16.82 -13.23
C ILE A 85 1.97 17.76 -14.41
N THR A 86 1.13 18.77 -14.20
CA THR A 86 0.97 19.93 -15.08
C THR A 86 1.22 21.20 -14.27
N ALA A 87 1.22 22.36 -14.93
CA ALA A 87 1.43 23.63 -14.24
C ALA A 87 0.42 23.89 -13.11
N ASP A 88 -0.81 23.37 -13.24
CA ASP A 88 -1.90 23.64 -12.31
C ASP A 88 -2.28 22.46 -11.42
N THR A 89 -1.91 21.23 -11.80
CA THR A 89 -2.39 20.00 -11.14
C THR A 89 -1.34 18.91 -11.10
N VAL A 90 -1.23 18.28 -9.93
CA VAL A 90 -0.52 17.03 -9.72
C VAL A 90 -1.54 15.94 -9.39
N ILE A 91 -1.47 14.83 -10.11
CA ILE A 91 -2.22 13.61 -9.81
C ILE A 91 -1.25 12.56 -9.31
N ALA A 92 -1.52 12.04 -8.13
CA ALA A 92 -0.73 11.00 -7.49
C ALA A 92 -1.63 10.01 -6.73
N GLN A 93 -1.00 9.06 -6.05
CA GLN A 93 -1.65 8.19 -5.07
C GLN A 93 -0.63 7.82 -4.00
N ASN A 94 -1.09 7.53 -2.79
CA ASN A 94 -0.27 6.81 -1.81
C ASN A 94 -0.81 5.41 -1.55
N VAL A 95 0.08 4.54 -1.09
CA VAL A 95 -0.21 3.22 -0.55
C VAL A 95 0.43 3.11 0.83
N VAL A 96 -0.39 3.01 1.88
CA VAL A 96 0.06 2.88 3.28
C VAL A 96 -0.76 1.80 3.96
N LYS A 97 -0.10 0.78 4.53
CA LYS A 97 -0.77 -0.34 5.23
C LYS A 97 -1.88 -0.99 4.39
N GLY A 98 -1.63 -1.17 3.09
CA GLY A 98 -2.60 -1.75 2.14
C GLY A 98 -3.75 -0.82 1.73
N ASN A 99 -3.82 0.39 2.28
CA ASN A 99 -4.81 1.39 1.87
C ASN A 99 -4.26 2.21 0.71
N LEU A 100 -4.96 2.21 -0.41
CA LEU A 100 -4.69 3.11 -1.53
C LEU A 100 -5.57 4.35 -1.43
N ARG A 101 -4.96 5.53 -1.57
CA ARG A 101 -5.68 6.81 -1.56
C ARG A 101 -5.20 7.67 -2.72
N PRO A 102 -6.13 8.22 -3.54
CA PRO A 102 -5.75 9.18 -4.57
C PRO A 102 -5.26 10.47 -3.91
N LEU A 103 -4.36 11.15 -4.59
CA LEU A 103 -3.82 12.44 -4.17
C LEU A 103 -3.97 13.44 -5.32
N VAL A 104 -4.47 14.62 -5.00
CA VAL A 104 -4.59 15.72 -5.97
C VAL A 104 -4.07 16.99 -5.33
N GLY A 105 -3.31 17.77 -6.07
CA GLY A 105 -2.82 19.04 -5.56
C GLY A 105 -1.99 19.78 -6.58
N LYS A 106 -0.98 20.50 -6.11
CA LYS A 106 -0.19 21.41 -6.95
C LYS A 106 1.30 21.23 -6.73
N ILE A 107 2.04 21.72 -7.71
CA ILE A 107 3.48 21.89 -7.68
C ILE A 107 3.79 23.38 -7.61
N GLU A 108 4.82 23.75 -6.86
CA GLU A 108 5.36 25.11 -6.81
C GLU A 108 6.86 25.05 -7.07
N GLU A 109 7.32 25.91 -7.98
CA GLU A 109 8.72 26.00 -8.39
C GLU A 109 9.29 27.36 -7.98
N ASN A 110 10.29 27.35 -7.11
CA ASN A 110 10.99 28.54 -6.64
C ASN A 110 12.49 28.41 -6.95
N GLY A 111 12.88 28.75 -8.18
CA GLY A 111 14.23 28.51 -8.69
C GLY A 111 14.49 27.02 -8.86
N ASN A 112 15.45 26.47 -8.11
CA ASN A 112 15.76 25.03 -8.14
C ASN A 112 14.95 24.22 -7.12
N LEU A 113 14.15 24.87 -6.27
CA LEU A 113 13.34 24.21 -5.27
C LEU A 113 11.98 23.83 -5.86
N ILE A 114 11.71 22.53 -5.94
CA ILE A 114 10.41 21.98 -6.33
C ILE A 114 9.69 21.51 -5.06
N THR A 115 8.51 22.06 -4.83
CA THR A 115 7.63 21.72 -3.69
C THR A 115 6.26 21.23 -4.17
N PHE A 116 5.66 20.36 -3.38
CA PHE A 116 4.37 19.73 -3.65
C PHE A 116 3.45 19.89 -2.45
N ILE A 117 2.19 20.19 -2.73
CA ILE A 117 1.10 20.20 -1.74
C ILE A 117 -0.02 19.35 -2.33
N LEU A 118 -0.21 18.15 -1.79
CA LEU A 118 -1.20 17.17 -2.28
C LEU A 118 -2.16 16.76 -1.17
N ASP A 119 -3.45 16.72 -1.48
CA ASP A 119 -4.49 16.35 -0.53
C ASP A 119 -5.08 14.98 -0.87
N GLU A 120 -5.36 14.20 0.19
CA GLU A 120 -6.28 13.07 0.12
C GLU A 120 -7.74 13.58 0.06
N PRO A 121 -8.72 12.72 -0.32
CA PRO A 121 -10.13 13.14 -0.47
C PRO A 121 -10.80 13.78 0.75
N GLY A 122 -10.33 13.50 1.97
CA GLY A 122 -10.93 13.98 3.21
C GLY A 122 -12.22 13.25 3.62
N ASP A 123 -12.53 12.10 3.02
CA ASP A 123 -13.69 11.28 3.34
C ASP A 123 -13.43 10.24 4.43
N LYS A 124 -12.18 10.12 4.90
CA LYS A 124 -11.77 9.25 6.01
C LYS A 124 -11.05 10.05 7.10
N LYS A 125 -11.20 9.63 8.36
CA LYS A 125 -10.46 10.21 9.50
C LYS A 125 -8.94 10.11 9.35
N SER A 126 -8.48 9.12 8.61
CA SER A 126 -7.05 8.89 8.34
C SER A 126 -6.53 9.72 7.16
N ASP A 127 -7.34 10.60 6.57
CA ASP A 127 -6.91 11.43 5.47
C ASP A 127 -6.19 12.69 5.95
N GLY A 128 -5.28 13.18 5.11
CA GLY A 128 -4.54 14.38 5.35
C GLY A 128 -3.89 14.96 4.11
N ARG A 129 -3.01 15.92 4.38
CA ARG A 129 -2.24 16.67 3.39
C ARG A 129 -0.80 16.22 3.40
N PHE A 130 -0.25 15.99 2.22
CA PHE A 130 1.17 15.79 1.98
C PHE A 130 1.82 17.10 1.55
N GLU A 131 2.86 17.52 2.25
CA GLU A 131 3.71 18.67 1.91
C GLU A 131 5.15 18.20 1.85
N PHE A 132 5.76 18.26 0.66
CA PHE A 132 7.10 17.73 0.45
C PHE A 132 7.85 18.48 -0.64
N LYS A 133 9.16 18.29 -0.67
CA LYS A 133 10.06 18.87 -1.66
C LYS A 133 10.94 17.80 -2.28
N LEU A 134 11.41 18.08 -3.49
CA LEU A 134 12.52 17.34 -4.06
C LEU A 134 13.83 17.91 -3.51
N ASN A 135 14.63 17.05 -2.89
CA ASN A 135 15.98 17.34 -2.44
C ASN A 135 16.94 16.34 -3.08
N GLU A 136 17.65 16.76 -4.12
CA GLU A 136 18.45 15.89 -4.99
C GLU A 136 17.58 14.71 -5.52
N ASP A 137 17.91 13.47 -5.17
CA ASP A 137 17.20 12.26 -5.59
C ASP A 137 16.18 11.75 -4.55
N THR A 138 15.80 12.59 -3.58
CA THR A 138 14.91 12.21 -2.48
C THR A 138 13.70 13.14 -2.38
N LEU A 139 12.50 12.57 -2.23
CA LEU A 139 11.33 13.33 -1.78
C LEU A 139 11.29 13.33 -0.26
N GLU A 140 11.38 14.52 0.33
CA GLU A 140 11.37 14.72 1.78
C GLU A 140 10.20 15.62 2.18
N GLY A 141 9.43 15.20 3.18
CA GLY A 141 8.32 16.00 3.66
C GLY A 141 7.53 15.37 4.78
N ALA A 142 6.32 15.88 4.95
CA ALA A 142 5.42 15.48 6.00
C ALA A 142 4.00 15.25 5.48
N TRP A 143 3.27 14.42 6.22
CA TRP A 143 1.84 14.30 6.12
C TRP A 143 1.21 14.83 7.40
N THR A 144 0.13 15.61 7.28
CA THR A 144 -0.64 16.14 8.40
C THR A 144 -2.10 15.74 8.25
N ALA A 145 -2.68 15.10 9.27
CA ALA A 145 -4.08 14.69 9.29
C ALA A 145 -5.02 15.89 9.15
N PHE A 146 -6.12 15.74 8.43
CA PHE A 146 -7.19 16.75 8.45
C PHE A 146 -7.98 16.69 9.77
N ASP A 147 -8.29 15.48 10.24
CA ASP A 147 -8.98 15.26 11.50
C ASP A 147 -8.00 15.33 12.68
N GLN A 148 -8.08 16.39 13.48
CA GLN A 148 -7.20 16.60 14.64
C GLN A 148 -7.57 15.75 15.87
N SER A 149 -8.64 14.95 15.81
CA SER A 149 -9.05 14.04 16.89
C SER A 149 -8.33 12.68 16.85
N VAL A 150 -7.64 12.36 15.76
CA VAL A 150 -6.88 11.10 15.64
C VAL A 150 -5.61 11.12 16.50
N ASN A 151 -5.16 9.93 16.90
CA ASN A 151 -3.93 9.79 17.70
C ASN A 151 -2.69 10.22 16.92
N VAL A 152 -2.58 9.85 15.65
CA VAL A 152 -1.43 10.17 14.80
C VAL A 152 -1.77 11.32 13.86
N LYS A 153 -1.39 12.53 14.26
CA LYS A 153 -1.74 13.77 13.55
C LYS A 153 -0.71 14.17 12.50
N LYS A 154 0.52 13.67 12.63
CA LYS A 154 1.63 14.03 11.75
C LYS A 154 2.59 12.87 11.58
N ARG A 155 3.09 12.71 10.36
CA ARG A 155 4.15 11.78 9.98
C ARG A 155 5.16 12.48 9.08
N ASN A 156 6.41 12.03 9.13
CA ASN A 156 7.49 12.51 8.27
C ASN A 156 7.97 11.36 7.38
N PHE A 157 8.52 11.70 6.21
CA PHE A 157 9.03 10.70 5.28
C PHE A 157 10.22 11.21 4.46
N LYS A 158 11.05 10.25 4.04
CA LYS A 158 12.07 10.38 3.01
C LYS A 158 11.92 9.23 2.04
N LEU A 159 11.64 9.54 0.78
CA LEU A 159 11.29 8.56 -0.23
C LEU A 159 12.33 8.59 -1.35
N ILE A 160 12.81 7.40 -1.71
CA ILE A 160 13.70 7.22 -2.85
C ILE A 160 12.92 6.65 -4.02
N LYS A 161 13.31 7.04 -5.23
CA LYS A 161 12.66 6.54 -6.44
C LYS A 161 12.93 5.04 -6.59
N LYS A 162 11.87 4.25 -6.75
CA LYS A 162 11.96 2.80 -7.00
C LYS A 162 11.19 2.43 -8.26
N GLN A 163 11.83 1.66 -9.14
CA GLN A 163 11.11 1.01 -10.22
C GLN A 163 10.44 -0.26 -9.69
N PHE A 164 9.14 -0.40 -9.98
CA PHE A 164 8.45 -1.66 -9.71
C PHE A 164 8.46 -2.49 -10.98
N VAL A 165 9.17 -3.62 -10.94
CA VAL A 165 9.21 -4.63 -12.00
C VAL A 165 9.10 -5.99 -11.32
N TYR A 166 8.12 -6.79 -11.72
CA TYR A 166 7.99 -8.16 -11.21
C TYR A 166 9.29 -8.94 -11.47
N ASN A 167 9.79 -9.58 -10.42
CA ASN A 167 10.96 -10.45 -10.51
C ASN A 167 10.81 -11.65 -9.58
N ALA A 168 10.60 -12.83 -10.17
CA ALA A 168 10.44 -14.09 -9.45
C ALA A 168 11.68 -14.50 -8.63
N ASN A 169 12.86 -13.92 -8.89
CA ASN A 169 14.10 -14.25 -8.17
C ASN A 169 14.25 -13.50 -6.84
N LEU A 170 13.42 -12.51 -6.56
CA LEU A 170 13.49 -11.75 -5.31
C LEU A 170 13.12 -12.66 -4.14
N MET A 171 14.06 -12.83 -3.20
CA MET A 171 13.89 -13.59 -1.96
C MET A 171 14.03 -12.64 -0.77
N LEU A 172 13.48 -13.03 0.37
CA LEU A 172 13.76 -12.34 1.63
C LEU A 172 15.28 -12.32 1.87
N PRO A 173 15.85 -11.21 2.38
CA PRO A 173 17.27 -11.13 2.70
C PRO A 173 17.69 -12.25 3.64
N ASN A 174 18.84 -12.85 3.35
CA ASN A 174 19.41 -13.96 4.11
C ASN A 174 20.92 -13.78 4.14
N ASP A 175 21.38 -12.99 5.10
CA ASP A 175 22.78 -12.80 5.43
C ASP A 175 23.20 -13.72 6.59
N GLU A 176 24.50 -13.77 6.85
CA GLU A 176 25.09 -14.64 7.90
C GLU A 176 24.59 -14.30 9.32
N ASN A 177 23.99 -13.12 9.52
CA ASN A 177 23.46 -12.64 10.79
C ASN A 177 21.93 -12.62 10.81
N SER A 178 21.26 -13.21 9.81
CA SER A 178 19.82 -13.14 9.68
C SER A 178 19.16 -13.95 10.79
N GLU A 179 18.61 -13.23 11.77
CA GLU A 179 17.80 -13.82 12.82
C GLU A 179 16.54 -14.46 12.24
N PRO A 180 16.00 -15.50 12.89
CA PRO A 180 14.70 -16.06 12.51
C PRO A 180 13.65 -14.95 12.39
N LEU A 181 12.82 -15.00 11.34
CA LEU A 181 11.67 -14.09 11.25
C LEU A 181 10.66 -14.44 12.34
N ILE A 182 10.57 -13.58 13.35
CA ILE A 182 9.65 -13.72 14.49
C ILE A 182 8.38 -12.93 14.20
N ASP A 183 7.21 -13.54 14.44
CA ASP A 183 5.94 -12.84 14.41
C ASP A 183 5.64 -12.19 15.77
N TRP A 184 5.96 -10.91 15.88
CA TRP A 184 5.78 -10.14 17.12
C TRP A 184 4.33 -9.78 17.44
N TYR A 185 3.42 -9.93 16.47
CA TYR A 185 2.03 -9.49 16.59
C TYR A 185 1.03 -10.63 16.82
N ALA A 186 1.47 -11.88 16.65
CA ALA A 186 0.66 -13.08 16.91
C ALA A 186 1.15 -13.88 18.13
N SER A 187 1.49 -13.19 19.22
CA SER A 187 2.02 -13.82 20.45
C SER A 187 0.96 -14.63 21.20
N LYS A 188 1.43 -15.56 22.03
CA LYS A 188 0.63 -16.29 23.03
C LYS A 188 1.14 -15.98 24.42
N LYS A 189 0.23 -15.74 25.35
CA LYS A 189 0.56 -15.53 26.76
C LYS A 189 0.55 -16.88 27.49
N GLU A 190 1.62 -17.18 28.20
CA GLU A 190 1.73 -18.35 29.08
C GLU A 190 2.00 -17.90 30.52
N THR A 191 1.09 -18.24 31.43
CA THR A 191 1.26 -17.97 32.85
C THR A 191 2.09 -19.07 33.50
N LYS A 192 3.23 -18.72 34.11
CA LYS A 192 4.04 -19.63 34.92
C LYS A 192 3.98 -19.24 36.38
N THR A 193 3.83 -20.23 37.24
CA THR A 193 3.94 -20.07 38.70
C THR A 193 5.18 -20.81 39.17
N MET A 194 6.05 -20.11 39.87
CA MET A 194 7.25 -20.66 40.50
C MET A 194 7.13 -20.54 42.01
N ALA A 195 7.58 -21.57 42.73
CA ALA A 195 7.70 -21.54 44.18
C ALA A 195 9.16 -21.23 44.56
N ASP A 196 9.34 -20.29 45.48
CA ASP A 196 10.61 -19.98 46.13
C ASP A 196 10.40 -20.00 47.65
N GLY A 197 10.78 -21.12 48.27
CA GLY A 197 10.44 -21.42 49.67
C GLY A 197 8.92 -21.48 49.89
N ASP A 198 8.42 -20.71 50.86
CA ASP A 198 6.98 -20.58 51.15
C ASP A 198 6.24 -19.56 50.25
N SER A 199 6.97 -18.88 49.35
CA SER A 199 6.39 -17.87 48.45
C SER A 199 6.14 -18.45 47.06
N THR A 200 5.02 -18.07 46.44
CA THR A 200 4.73 -18.38 45.03
C THR A 200 4.65 -17.11 44.23
N TYR A 201 5.40 -17.05 43.13
CA TYR A 201 5.40 -15.94 42.19
C TYR A 201 4.80 -16.40 40.87
N THR A 202 3.86 -15.62 40.34
CA THR A 202 3.25 -15.87 39.03
C THR A 202 3.66 -14.77 38.07
N PHE A 203 4.16 -15.16 36.89
CA PHE A 203 4.51 -14.24 35.82
C PHE A 203 3.94 -14.73 34.49
N ILE A 204 3.73 -13.79 33.57
CA ILE A 204 3.19 -14.03 32.24
C ILE A 204 4.35 -13.92 31.26
N ASN A 205 4.59 -14.96 30.48
CA ASN A 205 5.54 -14.96 29.38
C ASN A 205 4.79 -14.73 28.07
N ASP A 206 5.34 -13.88 27.21
CA ASP A 206 4.95 -13.82 25.81
C ASP A 206 5.77 -14.83 25.00
N LEU A 207 5.07 -15.71 24.29
CA LEU A 207 5.65 -16.66 23.36
C LEU A 207 5.33 -16.22 21.93
N TYR A 208 6.32 -16.30 21.05
CA TYR A 208 6.20 -15.90 19.65
C TYR A 208 6.46 -17.08 18.73
N ARG A 209 5.90 -17.02 17.53
CA ARG A 209 6.18 -17.98 16.46
C ARG A 209 7.34 -17.47 15.62
N ALA A 210 8.25 -18.37 15.25
CA ALA A 210 9.42 -18.04 14.44
C ALA A 210 9.54 -18.95 13.21
N ALA A 211 9.83 -18.33 12.08
CA ALA A 211 10.05 -19.01 10.82
C ALA A 211 11.36 -19.80 10.86
N SER A 212 11.43 -20.88 10.08
CA SER A 212 12.66 -21.60 9.80
C SER A 212 13.39 -20.97 8.60
N PRO A 213 14.70 -21.25 8.40
CA PRO A 213 15.48 -20.69 7.28
C PRO A 213 14.96 -21.05 5.88
N VAL A 214 13.99 -21.96 5.77
CA VAL A 214 13.37 -22.33 4.48
C VAL A 214 12.75 -21.14 3.76
N VAL A 215 12.26 -20.13 4.50
CA VAL A 215 11.58 -18.94 3.94
C VAL A 215 12.51 -18.09 3.06
N TYR A 216 13.82 -18.23 3.25
CA TYR A 216 14.85 -17.54 2.47
C TYR A 216 15.26 -18.26 1.19
N THR A 217 14.93 -19.54 1.07
CA THR A 217 15.46 -20.41 -0.01
C THR A 217 14.37 -21.05 -0.87
N LEU A 218 13.20 -21.37 -0.30
CA LEU A 218 12.11 -22.01 -1.03
C LEU A 218 11.34 -21.01 -1.90
N ASN A 219 11.64 -21.00 -3.19
CA ASN A 219 11.03 -20.08 -4.14
C ASN A 219 9.77 -20.64 -4.81
N ALA A 220 8.60 -20.32 -4.24
CA ALA A 220 7.30 -20.73 -4.74
C ALA A 220 6.82 -20.03 -6.03
N SER A 221 7.57 -19.07 -6.58
CA SER A 221 7.32 -18.48 -7.90
C SER A 221 8.12 -19.15 -9.03
N LYS A 222 9.11 -19.98 -8.69
CA LYS A 222 10.01 -20.62 -9.68
C LYS A 222 9.97 -22.13 -9.69
N THR A 223 9.58 -22.75 -8.58
CA THR A 223 9.57 -24.20 -8.43
C THR A 223 8.15 -24.69 -8.17
N LYS A 224 7.76 -25.78 -8.84
CA LYS A 224 6.51 -26.47 -8.54
C LYS A 224 6.64 -27.21 -7.22
N LEU A 225 5.86 -26.79 -6.23
CA LEU A 225 5.89 -27.37 -4.90
C LEU A 225 5.14 -28.70 -4.87
N THR A 226 5.60 -29.60 -4.01
CA THR A 226 4.98 -30.89 -3.73
C THR A 226 4.59 -30.99 -2.26
N GLU A 227 3.75 -31.97 -1.92
CA GLU A 227 3.39 -32.23 -0.51
C GLU A 227 4.63 -32.56 0.35
N ALA A 228 5.64 -33.20 -0.24
CA ALA A 228 6.87 -33.57 0.46
C ALA A 228 7.69 -32.35 0.87
N ASP A 229 7.65 -31.27 0.09
CA ASP A 229 8.35 -30.02 0.39
C ASP A 229 7.72 -29.28 1.58
N LEU A 230 6.42 -29.48 1.82
CA LEU A 230 5.63 -28.67 2.75
C LEU A 230 5.28 -29.37 4.06
N LYS A 231 5.23 -30.71 4.09
CA LYS A 231 4.69 -31.48 5.23
C LYS A 231 5.38 -31.26 6.58
N ASN A 232 6.63 -30.80 6.59
CA ASN A 232 7.41 -30.55 7.81
C ASN A 232 7.59 -29.06 8.11
N LEU A 233 6.99 -28.18 7.31
CA LEU A 233 7.11 -26.74 7.50
C LEU A 233 6.14 -26.24 8.56
N LYS A 234 6.58 -25.24 9.32
CA LYS A 234 5.73 -24.58 10.32
C LYS A 234 4.66 -23.76 9.60
N LYS A 235 3.56 -23.47 10.28
CA LYS A 235 2.50 -22.64 9.71
C LYS A 235 3.01 -21.24 9.28
N LEU A 236 3.85 -20.59 10.10
CA LEU A 236 4.47 -19.32 9.72
C LEU A 236 5.35 -19.42 8.46
N ASP A 237 6.08 -20.53 8.27
CA ASP A 237 6.90 -20.74 7.06
C ASP A 237 6.02 -20.69 5.80
N LEU A 238 4.92 -21.44 5.83
CA LEU A 238 3.96 -21.52 4.73
C LEU A 238 3.32 -20.16 4.44
N GLU A 239 2.92 -19.43 5.49
CA GLU A 239 2.34 -18.09 5.36
C GLU A 239 3.33 -17.11 4.71
N ILE A 240 4.59 -17.09 5.15
CA ILE A 240 5.63 -16.21 4.59
C ILE A 240 5.95 -16.58 3.15
N ILE A 241 6.14 -17.87 2.84
CA ILE A 241 6.41 -18.35 1.47
C ILE A 241 5.26 -17.97 0.52
N ARG A 242 4.01 -18.16 0.95
CA ARG A 242 2.83 -17.76 0.18
C ARG A 242 2.80 -16.24 -0.03
N ASN A 243 2.98 -15.46 1.04
CA ASN A 243 2.93 -14.00 0.95
C ASN A 243 4.09 -13.42 0.12
N THR A 244 5.24 -14.09 0.06
CA THR A 244 6.36 -13.67 -0.79
C THR A 244 5.98 -13.67 -2.28
N ILE A 245 5.10 -14.59 -2.72
CA ILE A 245 4.55 -14.58 -4.09
C ILE A 245 3.80 -13.26 -4.33
N PHE A 246 2.88 -12.90 -3.43
CA PHE A 246 2.10 -11.66 -3.54
C PHE A 246 2.99 -10.41 -3.46
N ALA A 247 3.99 -10.40 -2.59
CA ALA A 247 4.93 -9.30 -2.43
C ALA A 247 5.72 -9.00 -3.72
N ARG A 248 6.15 -10.03 -4.46
CA ARG A 248 6.83 -9.87 -5.76
C ARG A 248 5.97 -9.20 -6.83
N HIS A 249 4.66 -9.36 -6.73
CA HIS A 249 3.67 -8.71 -7.58
C HIS A 249 3.25 -7.32 -7.06
N GLY A 250 3.88 -6.83 -5.98
CA GLY A 250 3.58 -5.51 -5.42
C GLY A 250 2.25 -5.45 -4.66
N TYR A 251 1.79 -6.60 -4.13
CA TYR A 251 0.60 -6.62 -3.29
C TYR A 251 0.82 -5.83 -1.99
N ALA A 252 -0.09 -4.90 -1.69
CA ALA A 252 -0.03 -4.05 -0.53
C ALA A 252 -0.75 -4.71 0.66
N PHE A 253 0.02 -5.33 1.56
CA PHE A 253 -0.53 -6.01 2.73
C PHE A 253 -1.19 -5.02 3.71
N THR A 254 -2.31 -5.44 4.31
CA THR A 254 -3.02 -4.65 5.34
C THR A 254 -2.62 -5.07 6.75
N ARG A 255 -2.46 -6.37 6.98
CA ARG A 255 -2.21 -6.94 8.32
C ARG A 255 -0.78 -6.69 8.76
N ILE A 256 -0.62 -6.14 9.96
CA ILE A 256 0.69 -5.80 10.53
C ILE A 256 1.59 -7.03 10.71
N ASN A 257 1.00 -8.17 11.07
CA ASN A 257 1.72 -9.42 11.23
C ASN A 257 2.31 -9.99 9.91
N VAL A 258 1.83 -9.53 8.75
CA VAL A 258 2.44 -9.86 7.45
C VAL A 258 3.42 -8.78 7.04
N ARG A 259 3.02 -7.51 7.17
CA ARG A 259 3.84 -6.36 6.81
C ARG A 259 5.19 -6.34 7.52
N GLN A 260 5.27 -6.77 8.78
CA GLN A 260 6.54 -6.83 9.51
C GLN A 260 7.65 -7.58 8.75
N PHE A 261 7.31 -8.54 7.89
CA PHE A 261 8.27 -9.33 7.13
C PHE A 261 8.67 -8.71 5.79
N PHE A 262 7.89 -7.75 5.27
CA PHE A 262 8.09 -7.19 3.92
C PHE A 262 8.36 -5.68 3.95
N ASP A 263 7.80 -4.94 4.90
CA ASP A 263 8.05 -3.50 5.07
C ASP A 263 9.55 -3.19 5.28
N PRO A 264 10.39 -4.04 5.92
CA PRO A 264 11.83 -3.79 5.96
C PRO A 264 12.59 -4.16 4.68
N VAL A 265 11.94 -4.81 3.71
CA VAL A 265 12.61 -5.44 2.56
C VAL A 265 12.78 -4.45 1.41
N ASP A 266 14.03 -4.26 0.97
CA ASP A 266 14.37 -3.23 -0.02
C ASP A 266 13.71 -3.40 -1.38
N TRP A 267 13.59 -4.62 -1.87
CA TRP A 267 12.98 -4.87 -3.18
C TRP A 267 11.45 -4.78 -3.16
N TYR A 268 10.82 -4.77 -1.98
CA TYR A 268 9.37 -4.75 -1.85
C TYR A 268 8.82 -3.33 -2.08
N VAL A 269 7.92 -3.21 -3.05
CA VAL A 269 7.21 -1.97 -3.40
C VAL A 269 5.71 -2.26 -3.38
N PRO A 270 4.93 -1.76 -2.41
CA PRO A 270 3.50 -1.94 -2.38
C PRO A 270 2.82 -1.06 -3.45
N VAL A 271 2.13 -1.67 -4.42
CA VAL A 271 1.53 -0.97 -5.58
C VAL A 271 0.02 -1.17 -5.67
N SER A 272 -0.48 -2.37 -5.40
CA SER A 272 -1.88 -2.74 -5.62
C SER A 272 -2.48 -3.52 -4.46
N ASN A 273 -3.79 -3.41 -4.24
CA ASN A 273 -4.55 -4.24 -3.30
C ASN A 273 -5.09 -5.54 -3.93
N ASP A 274 -4.88 -5.74 -5.23
CA ASP A 274 -5.22 -6.96 -5.96
C ASP A 274 -4.16 -7.24 -7.03
N VAL A 275 -3.63 -8.46 -7.02
CA VAL A 275 -2.63 -8.94 -7.97
C VAL A 275 -3.05 -10.27 -8.62
N THR A 276 -4.33 -10.65 -8.48
CA THR A 276 -4.83 -11.97 -8.86
C THR A 276 -4.69 -12.27 -10.36
N LYS A 277 -4.72 -11.22 -11.20
CA LYS A 277 -4.61 -11.34 -12.67
C LYS A 277 -3.16 -11.50 -13.12
N GLU A 278 -2.22 -11.02 -12.32
CA GLU A 278 -0.79 -10.99 -12.57
C GLU A 278 -0.11 -12.32 -12.19
N LEU A 279 -0.75 -13.10 -11.30
CA LEU A 279 -0.25 -14.41 -10.89
C LEU A 279 -0.08 -15.35 -12.09
N THR A 280 1.01 -16.11 -12.08
CA THR A 280 1.22 -17.21 -13.03
C THR A 280 0.39 -18.44 -12.64
N GLN A 281 0.23 -19.40 -13.56
CA GLN A 281 -0.44 -20.66 -13.21
C GLN A 281 0.32 -21.44 -12.14
N LEU A 282 1.66 -21.46 -12.23
CA LEU A 282 2.53 -22.08 -11.23
C LEU A 282 2.30 -21.47 -9.84
N GLU A 283 2.26 -20.15 -9.74
CA GLU A 283 2.00 -19.44 -8.48
C GLU A 283 0.61 -19.75 -7.95
N ARG A 284 -0.44 -19.77 -8.80
CA ARG A 284 -1.79 -20.16 -8.38
C ARG A 284 -1.84 -21.57 -7.81
N ASP A 285 -1.20 -22.53 -8.47
CA ASP A 285 -1.15 -23.92 -8.03
C ASP A 285 -0.42 -24.05 -6.69
N ASN A 286 0.72 -23.36 -6.55
CA ASN A 286 1.50 -23.33 -5.31
C ASN A 286 0.76 -22.62 -4.17
N ILE A 287 0.08 -21.50 -4.43
CA ILE A 287 -0.75 -20.78 -3.45
C ILE A 287 -1.85 -21.70 -2.93
N ALA A 288 -2.51 -22.46 -3.82
CA ALA A 288 -3.55 -23.40 -3.42
C ALA A 288 -2.99 -24.52 -2.52
N LEU A 289 -1.83 -25.06 -2.87
CA LEU A 289 -1.15 -26.10 -2.07
C LEU A 289 -0.70 -25.57 -0.70
N LEU A 290 -0.02 -24.42 -0.66
CA LEU A 290 0.42 -23.76 0.58
C LEU A 290 -0.77 -23.48 1.50
N THR A 291 -1.84 -22.90 0.96
CA THR A 291 -3.07 -22.59 1.73
C THR A 291 -3.74 -23.85 2.28
N ARG A 292 -3.65 -24.99 1.59
CA ARG A 292 -4.14 -26.27 2.12
C ARG A 292 -3.30 -26.74 3.31
N PHE A 293 -1.97 -26.65 3.23
CA PHE A 293 -1.07 -27.06 4.32
C PHE A 293 -1.17 -26.14 5.54
N GLU A 294 -1.34 -24.83 5.35
CA GLU A 294 -1.53 -23.86 6.44
C GLU A 294 -2.71 -24.19 7.37
N LYS A 295 -3.75 -24.86 6.85
CA LYS A 295 -4.92 -25.26 7.65
C LYS A 295 -4.61 -26.34 8.67
N PHE A 296 -3.58 -27.15 8.43
CA PHE A 296 -3.23 -28.30 9.26
C PHE A 296 -1.88 -28.14 9.97
N ALA A 297 -1.03 -27.22 9.51
CA ALA A 297 0.24 -26.93 10.13
C ALA A 297 0.06 -26.26 11.50
N THR A 298 0.93 -26.62 12.45
CA THR A 298 1.00 -25.98 13.77
C THR A 298 2.10 -24.93 13.79
N ASP A 299 1.90 -23.92 14.63
CA ASP A 299 2.95 -22.98 14.99
C ASP A 299 3.77 -23.54 16.17
N ASN A 300 5.08 -23.28 16.16
CA ASN A 300 5.94 -23.50 17.31
C ASN A 300 6.15 -22.17 18.01
N TYR A 301 5.75 -22.09 19.27
CA TYR A 301 5.84 -20.89 20.09
C TYR A 301 7.03 -21.00 21.04
N ASP A 302 7.89 -19.98 21.04
CA ASP A 302 9.09 -19.93 21.88
C ASP A 302 9.22 -18.54 22.53
N HIS A 303 10.02 -18.47 23.60
CA HIS A 303 10.33 -17.23 24.30
C HIS A 303 11.54 -16.56 23.66
N PHE A 304 11.40 -15.29 23.28
CA PHE A 304 12.50 -14.48 22.77
C PHE A 304 12.77 -13.35 23.76
N GLY A 305 14.01 -13.26 24.24
CA GLY A 305 14.43 -12.17 25.12
C GLY A 305 14.46 -10.85 24.34
N ARG A 306 13.96 -9.78 24.95
CA ARG A 306 14.24 -8.40 24.54
C ARG A 306 15.41 -7.86 25.35
#